data_AF-A0A5J4W2Y6-F1
#
_entry.id   AF-A0A5J4W2Y6-F1
#
_cell.length_a   1.000
_cell.length_b   1.000
_cell.length_c   1.000
_cell.angle_alpha   90.00
_cell.angle_beta   90.00
_cell.angle_gamma   90.00
#
_symmetry.space_group_name_H-M   'P 1'
#
loop_
_entity.id
_entity.type
_entity.pdbx_description
1 polymer ?
#
loop_
_entity_poly.entity_id
_entity_poly.type
_entity_poly.pdbx_seq_one_letter_code
_entity_poly.pdbx_strand_id
1 'polypeptide(L)'
;MKACVNYLHHVTTIMDKINETVIAEHDADKTQAIADQVHIVINTVIDTLSDRITELNQQVRQLAPRAVPNGKERTYILIVEEVNEDELLEEQQEDHITIRIRRTNRKDLRPAKIERYRRESLLFINNLPIAMTINEKIQETLQSRQDVKIWSTHYTFPEDQLDFIIDIIQATINTERAH
;
A
#
# COMPACT_ATOMS: atom_id res chain seq x y z
N MET A 1 35.96 -14.76 -67.23
CA MET A 1 35.25 -15.61 -66.24
C MET A 1 35.12 -14.95 -64.85
N LYS A 2 36.12 -14.20 -64.34
CA LYS A 2 36.06 -13.49 -63.04
C LYS A 2 34.89 -12.51 -62.85
N ALA A 3 34.50 -11.76 -63.88
CA ALA A 3 33.42 -10.76 -63.78
C ALA A 3 32.03 -11.39 -63.50
N CYS A 4 31.70 -12.53 -64.13
CA CYS A 4 30.44 -13.22 -63.89
C CYS A 4 30.35 -13.83 -62.49
N VAL A 5 31.49 -14.28 -61.93
CA VAL A 5 31.56 -14.82 -60.56
C VAL A 5 31.38 -13.69 -59.53
N ASN A 6 31.98 -12.51 -59.77
CA ASN A 6 31.78 -11.35 -58.91
C ASN A 6 30.34 -10.84 -58.93
N TYR A 7 29.70 -10.85 -60.12
CA TYR A 7 28.29 -10.47 -60.24
C TYR A 7 27.38 -11.45 -59.48
N LEU A 8 27.59 -12.76 -59.65
CA LEU A 8 26.84 -13.79 -58.93
C LEU A 8 27.00 -13.63 -57.41
N HIS A 9 28.24 -13.40 -56.94
CA HIS A 9 28.51 -13.18 -55.52
C HIS A 9 27.77 -11.95 -54.97
N HIS A 10 27.77 -10.82 -55.69
CA HIS A 10 27.03 -9.63 -55.27
C HIS A 10 25.52 -9.86 -55.24
N VAL A 11 24.97 -10.56 -56.22
CA VAL A 11 23.53 -10.89 -56.23
C VAL A 11 23.17 -11.79 -55.04
N THR A 12 23.99 -12.80 -54.74
CA THR A 12 23.78 -13.67 -53.57
C THR A 12 23.83 -12.88 -52.26
N THR A 13 24.85 -12.02 -52.06
CA THR A 13 24.95 -11.18 -50.86
C THR A 13 23.76 -10.23 -50.69
N ILE A 14 23.21 -9.70 -51.79
CA ILE A 14 22.03 -8.83 -51.75
C ILE A 14 20.79 -9.65 -51.36
N MET A 15 20.60 -10.84 -51.95
CA MET A 15 19.48 -11.72 -51.59
C MET A 15 19.53 -12.14 -50.11
N ASP A 16 20.71 -12.51 -49.60
CA ASP A 16 20.88 -12.92 -48.20
C ASP A 16 20.51 -11.76 -47.26
N LYS A 17 20.99 -10.55 -47.54
CA LYS A 17 20.66 -9.35 -46.74
C LYS A 17 19.17 -9.00 -46.77
N ILE A 18 18.52 -9.13 -47.93
CA ILE A 18 17.06 -8.92 -48.03
C ILE A 18 16.34 -9.95 -47.17
N ASN A 19 16.74 -11.22 -47.23
CA ASN A 19 16.11 -12.27 -46.45
C ASN A 19 16.32 -12.07 -44.93
N GLU A 20 17.52 -11.70 -44.51
CA GLU A 20 17.82 -11.35 -43.11
C GLU A 20 16.97 -10.16 -42.63
N THR A 21 16.83 -9.12 -43.46
CA THR A 21 16.04 -7.92 -43.12
C THR A 21 14.55 -8.25 -42.99
N VAL A 22 14.00 -9.04 -43.91
CA VAL A 22 12.58 -9.46 -43.88
C VAL A 22 12.27 -10.28 -42.63
N ILE A 23 13.17 -11.19 -42.22
CA ILE A 23 13.02 -11.97 -40.99
C ILE A 23 13.03 -11.05 -39.76
N ALA A 24 13.99 -10.13 -39.69
CA ALA A 24 14.11 -9.20 -38.57
C ALA A 24 12.90 -8.26 -38.43
N GLU A 25 12.39 -7.71 -39.53
CA GLU A 25 11.20 -6.86 -39.54
C GLU A 25 9.95 -7.62 -39.06
N HIS A 26 9.76 -8.85 -39.54
CA HIS A 26 8.62 -9.68 -39.15
C HIS A 26 8.67 -10.11 -37.67
N ASP A 27 9.85 -10.43 -37.14
CA ASP A 27 10.00 -10.76 -35.71
C ASP A 27 9.84 -9.52 -34.81
N ALA A 28 10.27 -8.34 -35.27
CA ALA A 28 10.02 -7.07 -34.59
C ALA A 28 8.52 -6.73 -34.55
N ASP A 29 7.80 -6.90 -35.66
CA ASP A 29 6.36 -6.66 -35.76
C ASP A 29 5.56 -7.60 -34.82
N LYS A 30 5.92 -8.89 -34.79
CA LYS A 30 5.36 -9.84 -33.80
C LYS A 30 5.62 -9.41 -32.36
N THR A 31 6.83 -8.94 -32.07
CA THR A 31 7.19 -8.49 -30.72
C THR A 31 6.38 -7.26 -30.33
N GLN A 32 6.19 -6.30 -31.25
CA GLN A 32 5.37 -5.11 -31.03
C GLN A 32 3.90 -5.48 -30.81
N ALA A 33 3.33 -6.35 -31.65
CA ALA A 33 1.95 -6.81 -31.51
C ALA A 33 1.70 -7.53 -30.16
N ILE A 34 2.68 -8.34 -29.70
CA ILE A 34 2.63 -8.97 -28.37
C ILE A 34 2.66 -7.91 -27.27
N ALA A 35 3.54 -6.91 -27.37
CA ALA A 35 3.63 -5.83 -26.38
C ALA A 35 2.34 -5.03 -26.27
N ASP A 36 1.74 -4.66 -27.40
CA ASP A 36 0.48 -3.94 -27.45
C ASP A 36 -0.66 -4.76 -26.82
N GLN A 37 -0.73 -6.05 -27.15
CA GLN A 37 -1.73 -6.96 -26.57
C GLN A 37 -1.56 -7.11 -25.05
N VAL A 38 -0.32 -7.24 -24.57
CA VAL A 38 -0.01 -7.29 -23.14
C VAL A 38 -0.45 -6.00 -22.45
N HIS A 39 -0.18 -4.84 -23.04
CA HIS A 39 -0.58 -3.56 -22.48
C HIS A 39 -2.10 -3.42 -22.38
N ILE A 40 -2.84 -3.81 -23.42
CA ILE A 40 -4.31 -3.83 -23.43
C ILE A 40 -4.85 -4.74 -22.32
N VAL A 41 -4.29 -5.96 -22.19
CA VAL A 41 -4.74 -6.92 -21.17
C VAL A 41 -4.45 -6.38 -19.76
N ILE A 42 -3.26 -5.84 -19.52
CA ILE A 42 -2.88 -5.26 -18.22
C ILE A 42 -3.85 -4.12 -17.86
N ASN A 43 -4.08 -3.17 -18.77
CA ASN A 43 -4.96 -2.04 -18.49
C ASN A 43 -6.39 -2.52 -18.21
N THR A 44 -6.91 -3.46 -19.01
CA THR A 44 -8.24 -4.03 -18.79
C THR A 44 -8.36 -4.71 -17.42
N VAL A 45 -7.33 -5.46 -17.00
CA VAL A 45 -7.29 -6.13 -15.70
C VAL A 45 -7.22 -5.08 -14.57
N ILE A 46 -6.40 -4.05 -14.71
CA ILE A 46 -6.30 -2.95 -13.74
C ILE A 46 -7.65 -2.25 -13.57
N ASP A 47 -8.32 -1.91 -14.67
CA ASP A 47 -9.62 -1.24 -14.63
C ASP A 47 -10.67 -2.14 -13.97
N THR A 48 -10.75 -3.41 -14.38
CA THR A 48 -11.70 -4.38 -13.81
C THR A 48 -11.50 -4.58 -12.31
N LEU A 49 -10.24 -4.67 -11.86
CA LEU A 49 -9.92 -4.80 -10.44
C LEU A 49 -10.23 -3.51 -9.67
N SER A 50 -9.97 -2.35 -10.26
CA SER A 50 -10.25 -1.04 -9.65
C SER A 50 -11.76 -0.82 -9.46
N ASP A 51 -12.56 -1.17 -10.47
CA ASP A 51 -14.03 -1.13 -10.39
C ASP A 51 -14.54 -2.08 -9.30
N ARG A 52 -14.01 -3.30 -9.25
CA ARG A 52 -14.40 -4.28 -8.23
C ARG A 52 -14.04 -3.81 -6.82
N ILE A 53 -12.87 -3.20 -6.63
CA ILE A 53 -12.47 -2.60 -5.35
C ILE A 53 -13.44 -1.48 -4.96
N THR A 54 -13.80 -0.63 -5.90
CA THR A 54 -14.75 0.48 -5.68
C THR A 54 -16.13 -0.04 -5.28
N GLU A 55 -16.65 -1.05 -5.97
CA GLU A 55 -17.92 -1.70 -5.65
C GLU A 55 -17.92 -2.34 -4.26
N LEU A 56 -16.88 -3.11 -3.93
CA LEU A 56 -16.74 -3.75 -2.63
C LEU A 56 -16.66 -2.73 -1.49
N ASN A 57 -15.92 -1.64 -1.68
CA ASN A 57 -15.83 -0.56 -0.71
C ASN A 57 -17.20 0.11 -0.48
N GLN A 58 -18.00 0.30 -1.54
CA GLN A 58 -19.34 0.85 -1.41
C GLN A 58 -20.28 -0.11 -0.66
N GLN A 59 -20.20 -1.42 -0.92
CA GLN A 59 -20.98 -2.42 -0.19
C GLN A 59 -20.63 -2.44 1.30
N VAL A 60 -19.34 -2.38 1.65
CA VAL A 60 -18.87 -2.34 3.03
C VAL A 60 -19.42 -1.12 3.77
N ARG A 61 -19.45 0.06 3.13
CA ARG A 61 -20.02 1.29 3.71
C ARG A 61 -21.51 1.22 4.00
N GLN A 62 -22.26 0.39 3.28
CA GLN A 62 -23.70 0.22 3.47
C GLN A 62 -24.06 -0.77 4.59
N LEU A 63 -23.10 -1.55 5.08
CA LEU A 63 -23.34 -2.47 6.18
C LEU A 63 -23.56 -1.71 7.48
N ALA A 64 -24.67 -2.00 8.17
CA ALA A 64 -24.89 -1.48 9.50
C ALA A 64 -23.74 -1.91 10.44
N PRO A 65 -23.25 -1.01 11.31
CA PRO A 65 -22.24 -1.38 12.31
C PRO A 65 -22.73 -2.59 13.11
N ARG A 66 -21.87 -3.60 13.26
CA ARG A 66 -22.22 -4.79 14.06
C ARG A 66 -22.50 -4.35 15.49
N ALA A 67 -23.71 -4.65 15.98
CA ALA A 67 -24.06 -4.43 17.38
C ALA A 67 -23.11 -5.24 18.28
N VAL A 68 -22.46 -4.55 19.22
CA VAL A 68 -21.55 -5.20 20.17
C VAL A 68 -22.37 -5.79 21.31
N PRO A 69 -22.15 -7.06 21.71
CA PRO A 69 -22.81 -7.61 22.88
C PRO A 69 -22.52 -6.77 24.13
N ASN A 70 -23.57 -6.47 24.90
CA ASN A 70 -23.48 -5.70 26.15
C ASN A 70 -22.34 -6.19 27.05
N GLY A 71 -21.55 -5.25 27.57
CA GLY A 71 -20.42 -5.54 28.47
C GLY A 71 -19.14 -6.02 27.78
N LYS A 72 -19.16 -6.28 26.47
CA LYS A 72 -17.94 -6.39 25.65
C LYS A 72 -17.54 -5.07 25.05
N GLU A 73 -18.39 -4.05 25.13
CA GLU A 73 -18.24 -2.79 24.42
C GLU A 73 -16.87 -2.17 24.55
N ARG A 74 -16.18 -2.15 25.70
CA ARG A 74 -14.94 -1.36 25.93
C ARG A 74 -13.71 -2.16 26.34
N THR A 75 -13.35 -3.21 25.59
CA THR A 75 -12.23 -4.11 25.95
C THR A 75 -10.92 -3.85 25.22
N TYR A 76 -10.83 -2.93 24.26
CA TYR A 76 -9.61 -2.76 23.48
C TYR A 76 -8.69 -1.67 24.03
N ILE A 77 -7.41 -1.81 23.72
CA ILE A 77 -6.35 -0.82 23.94
C ILE A 77 -5.80 -0.42 22.57
N LEU A 78 -5.64 0.88 22.33
CA LEU A 78 -4.89 1.41 21.19
C LEU A 78 -3.52 1.88 21.66
N ILE A 79 -2.54 1.52 20.85
CA ILE A 79 -1.13 1.72 21.12
C ILE A 79 -0.53 2.34 19.87
N VAL A 80 0.12 3.49 20.04
CA VAL A 80 0.98 4.08 19.03
C VAL A 80 2.41 3.94 19.52
N GLU A 81 3.24 3.29 18.73
CA GLU A 81 4.65 3.06 19.03
C GLU A 81 5.49 3.43 17.82
N GLU A 82 6.69 3.94 18.07
CA GLU A 82 7.69 4.08 17.03
C GLU A 82 8.18 2.69 16.60
N VAL A 83 8.47 2.54 15.32
CA VAL A 83 8.93 1.29 14.73
C VAL A 83 10.44 1.34 14.63
N ASN A 84 11.11 0.42 15.32
CA ASN A 84 12.57 0.29 15.25
C ASN A 84 13.02 0.02 13.81
N GLU A 85 14.23 0.49 13.46
CA GLU A 85 14.85 0.34 12.15
C GLU A 85 14.83 -1.11 11.63
N ASP A 86 15.00 -2.09 12.52
CA ASP A 86 15.01 -3.52 12.21
C ASP A 86 13.65 -4.09 11.71
N GLU A 87 12.54 -3.40 11.98
CA GLU A 87 11.18 -3.80 11.56
C GLU A 87 10.72 -3.06 10.28
N LEU A 88 11.54 -2.17 9.74
CA LEU A 88 11.22 -1.41 8.54
C LEU A 88 11.46 -2.26 7.28
N LEU A 89 10.46 -2.28 6.41
CA LEU A 89 10.52 -3.01 5.14
C LEU A 89 11.23 -2.23 4.03
N GLU A 90 11.53 -0.94 4.25
CA GLU A 90 12.16 -0.02 3.29
C GLU A 90 13.20 0.86 4.01
N GLU A 91 14.23 1.31 3.29
CA GLU A 91 15.18 2.33 3.77
C GLU A 91 14.41 3.60 4.13
N GLN A 92 14.45 4.00 5.41
CA GLN A 92 13.92 5.29 5.84
C GLN A 92 14.68 6.41 5.12
N GLN A 93 13.94 7.37 4.58
CA GLN A 93 14.55 8.64 4.18
C GLN A 93 15.10 9.32 5.43
N GLU A 94 16.27 9.96 5.31
CA GLU A 94 16.82 10.82 6.35
C GLU A 94 15.70 11.80 6.79
N ASP A 95 15.52 11.96 8.11
CA ASP A 95 14.49 12.79 8.76
C ASP A 95 13.03 12.28 8.69
N HIS A 96 12.77 11.00 8.40
CA HIS A 96 11.43 10.41 8.48
C HIS A 96 11.30 9.40 9.63
N ILE A 97 10.17 9.47 10.34
CA ILE A 97 9.80 8.52 11.39
C ILE A 97 8.68 7.61 10.90
N THR A 98 8.70 6.36 11.35
CA THR A 98 7.60 5.41 11.16
C THR A 98 6.97 5.06 12.50
N ILE A 99 5.68 5.32 12.63
CA ILE A 99 4.89 4.86 13.78
C ILE A 99 3.98 3.71 13.38
N ARG A 100 3.65 2.86 14.34
CA ARG A 100 2.70 1.77 14.19
C ARG A 100 1.52 1.96 15.13
N ILE A 101 0.32 1.96 14.57
CA ILE A 101 -0.94 2.09 15.30
C ILE A 101 -1.58 0.71 15.42
N ARG A 102 -1.68 0.19 16.65
CA ARG A 102 -2.27 -1.12 16.92
C ARG A 102 -3.46 -1.02 17.83
N ARG A 103 -4.45 -1.88 17.56
CA ARG A 103 -5.58 -2.12 18.44
C ARG A 103 -5.54 -3.56 18.94
N THR A 104 -5.38 -3.74 20.24
CA THR A 104 -5.26 -5.06 20.89
C THR A 104 -6.34 -5.23 21.95
N ASN A 105 -6.91 -6.44 22.05
CA ASN A 105 -7.86 -6.75 23.10
C ASN A 105 -7.13 -6.83 24.44
N ARG A 106 -7.60 -6.07 25.43
CA ARG A 106 -7.03 -6.03 26.79
C ARG A 106 -6.97 -7.42 27.43
N LYS A 107 -7.92 -8.30 27.13
CA LYS A 107 -7.97 -9.66 27.69
C LYS A 107 -6.80 -10.54 27.24
N ASP A 108 -6.22 -10.23 26.08
CA ASP A 108 -5.13 -11.02 25.48
C ASP A 108 -3.76 -10.54 25.98
N LEU A 109 -3.72 -9.47 26.79
CA LEU A 109 -2.49 -8.88 27.32
C LEU A 109 -2.35 -9.15 28.81
N ARG A 110 -1.14 -9.58 29.21
CA ARG A 110 -0.77 -9.69 30.62
C ARG A 110 -0.65 -8.29 31.25
N PRO A 111 -0.98 -8.11 32.55
CA PRO A 111 -0.89 -6.81 33.22
C PRO A 111 0.48 -6.12 33.09
N ALA A 112 1.58 -6.87 33.20
CA ALA A 112 2.93 -6.32 33.02
C ALA A 112 3.15 -5.73 31.62
N LYS A 113 2.59 -6.36 30.58
CA LYS A 113 2.68 -5.88 29.20
C LYS A 113 1.82 -4.63 28.96
N ILE A 114 0.65 -4.56 29.60
CA ILE A 114 -0.19 -3.36 29.58
C ILE A 114 0.53 -2.18 30.21
N GLU A 115 1.16 -2.39 31.36
CA GLU A 115 1.91 -1.34 32.07
C GLU A 115 3.14 -0.89 31.28
N ARG A 116 3.82 -1.82 30.60
CA ARG A 116 4.90 -1.50 29.67
C ARG A 116 4.42 -0.57 28.55
N TYR A 117 3.33 -0.93 27.86
CA TYR A 117 2.76 -0.06 26.81
C TYR A 117 2.33 1.30 27.34
N ARG A 118 1.76 1.36 28.55
CA ARG A 118 1.41 2.65 29.15
C ARG A 118 2.61 3.58 29.32
N ARG A 119 3.81 3.05 29.54
CA ARG A 119 5.03 3.83 29.80
C ARG A 119 5.84 4.14 28.55
N GLU A 120 5.91 3.19 27.62
CA GLU A 120 6.84 3.26 26.48
C GLU A 120 6.17 3.72 25.18
N SER A 121 4.84 3.67 25.08
CA SER A 121 4.14 4.04 23.85
C SER A 121 3.99 5.56 23.72
N LEU A 122 4.14 6.06 22.49
CA LEU A 122 3.89 7.46 22.13
C LEU A 122 2.46 7.88 22.47
N LEU A 123 1.50 6.96 22.28
CA LEU A 123 0.13 7.15 22.71
C LEU A 123 -0.47 5.84 23.21
N PHE A 124 -1.11 5.90 24.37
CA PHE A 124 -1.77 4.76 25.01
C PHE A 124 -3.20 5.10 25.38
N ILE A 125 -4.17 4.50 24.68
CA ILE A 125 -5.59 4.67 24.97
C ILE A 125 -6.19 3.35 25.42
N ASN A 126 -6.68 3.33 26.66
CA ASN A 126 -7.38 2.19 27.22
C ASN A 126 -8.91 2.36 27.16
N ASN A 127 -9.62 1.24 27.29
CA ASN A 127 -11.08 1.16 27.29
C ASN A 127 -11.69 1.69 25.98
N LEU A 128 -11.11 1.28 24.84
CA LEU A 128 -11.66 1.58 23.53
C LEU A 128 -12.82 0.65 23.18
N PRO A 129 -13.87 1.18 22.52
CA PRO A 129 -14.98 0.36 22.12
C PRO A 129 -14.62 -0.66 21.02
N ILE A 130 -15.25 -1.85 21.02
CA ILE A 130 -15.03 -2.89 19.99
C ILE A 130 -15.46 -2.40 18.62
N ALA A 131 -16.66 -1.82 18.54
CA ALA A 131 -17.27 -1.37 17.30
C ALA A 131 -16.71 -0.06 16.77
N MET A 132 -15.87 0.64 17.54
CA MET A 132 -15.32 1.92 17.10
C MET A 132 -14.30 1.67 15.98
N THR A 133 -14.59 2.14 14.76
CA THR A 133 -13.72 2.04 13.57
C THR A 133 -12.57 3.04 13.63
N ILE A 134 -11.96 3.19 14.80
CA ILE A 134 -10.98 4.25 15.05
C ILE A 134 -9.76 4.17 14.14
N ASN A 135 -9.32 2.96 13.79
CA ASN A 135 -8.20 2.79 12.86
C ASN A 135 -8.57 3.33 11.47
N GLU A 136 -9.79 3.09 11.01
CA GLU A 136 -10.30 3.61 9.73
C GLU A 136 -10.42 5.13 9.80
N LYS A 137 -10.94 5.69 10.90
CA LYS A 137 -11.05 7.14 11.09
C LYS A 137 -9.71 7.86 11.15
N ILE A 138 -8.72 7.27 11.84
CA ILE A 138 -7.34 7.77 11.85
C ILE A 138 -6.77 7.72 10.43
N GLN A 139 -6.95 6.60 9.73
CA GLN A 139 -6.50 6.45 8.35
C GLN A 139 -7.16 7.48 7.42
N GLU A 140 -8.48 7.65 7.45
CA GLU A 140 -9.22 8.64 6.66
C GLU A 140 -8.71 10.07 6.92
N THR A 141 -8.44 10.39 8.18
CA THR A 141 -7.95 11.72 8.59
C THR A 141 -6.54 11.96 8.06
N LEU A 142 -5.63 11.00 8.20
CA LEU A 142 -4.23 11.13 7.79
C LEU A 142 -4.02 10.95 6.29
N GLN A 143 -4.87 10.19 5.59
CA GLN A 143 -4.77 9.94 4.15
C GLN A 143 -4.99 11.21 3.31
N SER A 144 -5.64 12.24 3.88
CA SER A 144 -5.77 13.55 3.23
C SER A 144 -4.45 14.30 3.10
N ARG A 145 -3.41 13.91 3.84
CA ARG A 145 -2.10 14.56 3.86
C ARG A 145 -1.18 13.96 2.79
N GLN A 146 -0.47 14.82 2.07
CA GLN A 146 0.48 14.39 1.02
C GLN A 146 1.82 13.88 1.59
N ASP A 147 2.17 14.29 2.81
CA ASP A 147 3.42 13.99 3.49
C ASP A 147 3.34 12.72 4.37
N VAL A 148 2.21 12.01 4.36
CA VAL A 148 2.02 10.77 5.12
C VAL A 148 1.89 9.58 4.17
N LYS A 149 2.82 8.63 4.29
CA LYS A 149 2.70 7.31 3.65
C LYS A 149 2.03 6.35 4.62
N ILE A 150 0.98 5.66 4.18
CA ILE A 150 0.21 4.72 4.99
C ILE A 150 0.36 3.31 4.41
N TRP A 151 0.88 2.39 5.21
CA TRP A 151 0.98 0.97 4.86
C TRP A 151 0.40 0.10 6.00
N SER A 152 -0.84 -0.36 5.81
CA SER A 152 -1.56 -1.17 6.80
C SER A 152 -1.69 -0.46 8.15
N THR A 153 -0.83 -0.80 9.12
CA THR A 153 -0.80 -0.18 10.46
C THR A 153 0.38 0.76 10.67
N HIS A 154 1.21 0.93 9.65
CA HIS A 154 2.41 1.76 9.65
C HIS A 154 2.12 3.10 8.98
N TYR A 155 2.61 4.17 9.58
CA TYR A 155 2.47 5.54 9.11
C TYR A 155 3.85 6.17 9.12
N THR A 156 4.32 6.62 7.96
CA THR A 156 5.65 7.21 7.77
C THR A 156 5.49 8.65 7.31
N PHE A 157 6.19 9.57 7.97
CA PHE A 157 6.11 11.02 7.73
C PHE A 157 7.37 11.72 8.31
N PRO A 158 7.60 13.01 8.01
CA PRO A 158 8.75 13.76 8.54
C PRO A 158 8.78 13.80 10.08
N GLU A 159 9.93 13.53 10.69
CA GLU A 159 10.08 13.38 12.15
C GLU A 159 9.63 14.62 12.93
N ASP A 160 9.86 15.81 12.39
CA ASP A 160 9.46 17.09 12.98
C ASP A 160 7.93 17.25 13.15
N GLN A 161 7.15 16.41 12.46
CA GLN A 161 5.69 16.41 12.55
C GLN A 161 5.14 15.42 13.59
N LEU A 162 5.98 14.66 14.30
CA LEU A 162 5.55 13.61 15.20
C LEU A 162 4.48 14.07 16.20
N ASP A 163 4.76 15.11 16.96
CA ASP A 163 3.82 15.62 17.97
C ASP A 163 2.48 16.04 17.34
N PHE A 164 2.54 16.69 16.18
CA PHE A 164 1.35 17.13 15.44
C PHE A 164 0.49 15.94 14.96
N ILE A 165 1.13 14.87 14.46
CA ILE A 165 0.43 13.66 14.06
C ILE A 165 -0.19 12.94 15.26
N ILE A 166 0.52 12.87 16.39
CA ILE A 166 -0.01 12.30 17.64
C ILE A 166 -1.23 13.10 18.12
N ASP A 167 -1.19 14.43 18.05
CA ASP A 167 -2.32 15.29 18.40
C ASP A 167 -3.54 15.06 17.49
N ILE A 168 -3.34 14.92 16.17
CA ILE A 168 -4.43 14.57 15.24
C ILE A 168 -5.06 13.23 15.62
N ILE A 169 -4.23 12.21 15.88
CA ILE A 169 -4.71 10.88 16.27
C ILE A 169 -5.53 10.98 17.56
N GLN A 170 -5.01 11.69 18.56
CA GLN A 170 -5.66 11.87 19.85
C GLN A 170 -6.99 12.62 19.72
N ALA A 171 -7.05 13.68 18.91
CA ALA A 171 -8.25 14.45 18.65
C ALA A 171 -9.32 13.62 17.92
N THR A 172 -8.92 12.83 16.92
CA THR A 172 -9.79 11.88 16.21
C THR A 172 -10.41 10.89 17.19
N ILE A 173 -9.60 10.30 18.08
CA ILE A 173 -10.08 9.36 19.11
C ILE A 173 -11.08 10.03 20.05
N ASN A 174 -10.79 11.25 20.51
CA ASN A 174 -11.65 11.95 21.47
C ASN A 174 -13.00 12.33 20.85
N THR A 175 -13.01 12.73 19.59
CA THR A 175 -14.24 13.04 18.84
C THR A 175 -15.12 11.81 18.72
N GLU A 176 -14.55 10.68 18.30
CA GLU A 176 -15.27 9.41 18.18
C GLU A 176 -15.74 8.82 19.52
N ARG A 177 -15.12 9.22 20.65
CA ARG A 177 -15.61 8.84 22.00
C ARG A 177 -16.76 9.70 22.51
N ALA A 178 -16.94 10.89 21.95
CA ALA A 178 -17.98 11.83 22.35
C ALA A 178 -19.33 11.57 21.65
N HIS A 179 -19.31 10.79 20.57
CA HIS A 179 -20.48 10.31 19.83
C HIS A 179 -20.95 8.94 20.35
#